data_AF-A0A644WU57-F1
#
_entry.id   AF-A0A644WU57-F1
#
_cell.length_a   1.000
_cell.length_b   1.000
_cell.length_c   1.000
_cell.angle_alpha   90.00
_cell.angle_beta   90.00
_cell.angle_gamma   90.00
#
_symmetry.space_group_name_H-M   'P 1'
#
loop_
_entity.id
_entity.type
_entity.pdbx_description
1 polymer ?
#
loop_
_entity_poly.entity_id
_entity_poly.type
_entity_poly.pdbx_seq_one_letter_code
_entity_poly.pdbx_strand_id
1 'polypeptide(L)'
;MNTAWGRRAIRSKRSGFTLVELLIVIIIIGILAGAMLLVRSKGQDSADATVIVNDLRTMKAAALMFDADNPKRDLTPLIGVNSIKHLEKFMDRPVDETRDYLFIYPEMPSGGGTFPEITFKWYVFRMLYTMPSGGIPQTATEGCRKKLEDMAESTALLGFGTAGFGPGMTERPFVAADMIVGMRVK
;
A
#
# COMPACT_ATOMS: atom_id res chain seq x y z
N MET A 1 -8.39 -75.61 41.68
CA MET A 1 -7.54 -74.50 42.21
C MET A 1 -7.85 -73.27 41.37
N ASN A 2 -8.57 -72.27 41.90
CA ASN A 2 -8.88 -71.02 41.20
C ASN A 2 -8.25 -69.86 41.98
N THR A 3 -7.23 -69.23 41.41
CA THR A 3 -6.58 -68.03 41.96
C THR A 3 -7.37 -66.79 41.58
N ALA A 4 -8.09 -66.21 42.54
CA ALA A 4 -8.75 -64.92 42.38
C ALA A 4 -7.75 -63.78 42.65
N TRP A 5 -7.28 -63.13 41.59
CA TRP A 5 -6.52 -61.88 41.69
C TRP A 5 -7.48 -60.70 41.80
N GLY A 6 -7.51 -60.07 42.98
CA GLY A 6 -8.30 -58.86 43.22
C GLY A 6 -7.73 -57.67 42.45
N ARG A 7 -8.41 -57.27 41.37
CA ARG A 7 -8.15 -55.98 40.70
C ARG A 7 -8.63 -54.84 41.59
N ARG A 8 -7.70 -54.17 42.27
CA ARG A 8 -7.98 -52.93 43.00
C ARG A 8 -8.18 -51.81 41.96
N ALA A 9 -9.44 -51.43 41.71
CA ALA A 9 -9.78 -50.35 40.80
C ALA A 9 -9.32 -49.00 41.39
N ILE A 10 -8.38 -48.33 40.71
CA ILE A 10 -7.95 -46.97 41.04
C ILE A 10 -9.11 -46.05 40.65
N ARG A 11 -9.85 -45.54 41.64
CA ARG A 11 -10.91 -44.55 41.43
C ARG A 11 -10.25 -43.22 41.06
N SER A 12 -10.21 -42.87 39.78
CA SER A 12 -9.78 -41.53 39.34
C SER A 12 -10.78 -40.50 39.87
N LYS A 13 -10.35 -39.61 40.78
CA LYS A 13 -11.15 -38.44 41.16
C LYS A 13 -11.39 -37.62 39.90
N ARG A 14 -12.64 -37.52 39.44
CA ARG A 14 -13.01 -36.52 38.42
C ARG A 14 -12.94 -35.15 39.09
N SER A 15 -11.95 -34.33 38.74
CA SER A 15 -11.94 -32.91 39.09
C SER A 15 -13.00 -32.21 38.23
N GLY A 16 -14.05 -31.71 38.87
CA GLY A 16 -15.03 -30.86 38.21
C GLY A 16 -14.48 -29.45 38.09
N PHE A 17 -14.68 -28.82 36.93
CA PHE A 17 -14.36 -27.42 36.70
C PHE A 17 -15.28 -26.56 37.57
N THR A 18 -14.72 -25.64 38.35
CA THR A 18 -15.52 -24.73 39.17
C THR A 18 -16.03 -23.57 38.31
N LEU A 19 -17.21 -23.03 38.64
CA LEU A 19 -17.75 -21.83 37.98
C LEU A 19 -16.79 -20.63 38.11
N VAL A 20 -16.04 -20.58 39.22
CA VAL A 20 -15.07 -19.52 39.49
C VAL A 20 -13.89 -19.58 38.54
N GLU A 21 -13.38 -20.78 38.25
CA GLU A 21 -12.29 -20.96 37.26
C GLU A 21 -12.72 -20.48 35.86
N LEU A 22 -13.95 -20.78 35.44
CA LEU A 22 -14.46 -20.27 34.15
C LEU A 22 -14.68 -18.75 34.16
N LEU A 23 -15.19 -18.20 35.27
CA LEU A 23 -15.44 -16.77 35.41
C LEU A 23 -14.16 -15.94 35.27
N ILE A 24 -13.08 -16.34 35.93
CA ILE A 24 -11.80 -15.61 35.85
C ILE A 24 -11.23 -15.67 34.43
N VAL A 25 -11.37 -16.81 33.74
CA VAL A 25 -10.87 -16.98 32.36
C VAL A 25 -11.58 -16.03 31.40
N ILE A 26 -12.92 -15.91 31.45
CA ILE A 26 -13.63 -15.00 30.56
C ILE A 26 -13.33 -13.53 30.87
N ILE A 27 -13.07 -13.19 32.13
CA ILE A 27 -12.65 -11.83 32.52
C ILE A 27 -11.27 -11.53 31.92
N ILE A 28 -10.30 -12.44 32.04
CA ILE A 28 -8.96 -12.26 31.48
C ILE A 28 -9.01 -12.17 29.95
N ILE A 29 -9.75 -13.06 29.28
CA ILE A 29 -9.93 -13.01 27.81
C ILE A 29 -10.60 -11.69 27.40
N GLY A 30 -11.59 -11.21 28.16
CA GLY A 30 -12.25 -9.93 27.89
C GLY A 30 -11.30 -8.73 27.98
N ILE A 31 -10.43 -8.69 29.00
CA ILE A 31 -9.42 -7.64 29.16
C ILE A 31 -8.38 -7.69 28.02
N LEU A 32 -7.87 -8.89 27.72
CA LEU A 32 -6.88 -9.07 26.65
C LEU A 32 -7.46 -8.72 25.28
N ALA A 33 -8.67 -9.18 24.97
CA ALA A 33 -9.37 -8.86 23.72
C ALA A 33 -9.69 -7.36 23.62
N GLY A 34 -10.13 -6.73 24.71
CA GLY A 34 -10.37 -5.29 24.76
C GLY A 34 -9.12 -4.47 24.50
N ALA A 35 -7.98 -4.84 25.08
CA ALA A 35 -6.70 -4.17 24.83
C ALA A 35 -6.24 -4.32 23.37
N MET A 36 -6.42 -5.50 22.76
CA MET A 36 -6.07 -5.73 21.35
C MET A 36 -6.86 -4.86 20.37
N LEU A 37 -8.15 -4.61 20.64
CA LEU A 37 -8.99 -3.77 19.78
C LEU A 37 -8.48 -2.32 19.69
N LEU A 38 -7.97 -1.76 20.81
CA LEU A 38 -7.50 -0.37 20.86
C LEU A 38 -6.18 -0.15 20.10
N VAL A 39 -5.32 -1.16 20.01
CA VAL A 39 -4.00 -1.05 19.37
C VAL A 39 -4.08 -1.25 17.85
N ARG A 40 -5.07 -2.03 17.38
CA ARG A 40 -5.18 -2.43 15.97
C ARG A 40 -5.31 -1.27 14.99
N SER A 41 -5.97 -0.17 15.36
CA SER A 41 -6.22 0.96 14.45
C SER A 41 -4.92 1.68 14.03
N LYS A 42 -4.07 2.05 14.98
CA LYS A 42 -2.81 2.77 14.68
C LYS A 42 -1.76 1.89 14.01
N GLY A 43 -1.72 0.61 14.38
CA GLY A 43 -0.80 -0.37 13.78
C GLY A 43 -1.15 -0.63 12.31
N GLN A 44 -2.44 -0.73 11.99
CA GLN A 44 -2.90 -0.93 10.61
C GLN A 44 -2.54 0.26 9.71
N ASP A 45 -2.79 1.49 10.15
CA ASP A 45 -2.46 2.70 9.37
C ASP A 45 -0.97 2.80 9.00
N SER A 46 -0.09 2.38 9.92
CA SER A 46 1.36 2.39 9.71
C SER A 46 1.81 1.27 8.76
N ALA A 47 1.17 0.10 8.85
CA ALA A 47 1.41 -1.00 7.94
C ALA A 47 0.96 -0.64 6.52
N ASP A 48 -0.23 -0.06 6.37
CA ASP A 48 -0.79 0.36 5.08
C ASP A 48 0.09 1.42 4.41
N ALA A 49 0.56 2.43 5.15
CA ALA A 49 1.50 3.42 4.63
C ALA A 49 2.81 2.77 4.15
N THR A 50 3.35 1.81 4.92
CA THR A 50 4.58 1.09 4.55
C THR A 50 4.40 0.28 3.27
N VAL A 51 3.25 -0.39 3.11
CA VAL A 51 2.90 -1.14 1.90
C VAL A 51 2.83 -0.21 0.68
N ILE A 52 2.16 0.94 0.81
CA ILE A 52 2.04 1.92 -0.28
C ILE A 52 3.42 2.41 -0.73
N VAL A 53 4.30 2.75 0.22
CA VAL A 53 5.67 3.20 -0.11
C VAL A 53 6.47 2.09 -0.77
N ASN A 54 6.36 0.85 -0.30
CA ASN A 54 7.04 -0.29 -0.90
C ASN A 54 6.54 -0.58 -2.32
N ASP A 55 5.23 -0.47 -2.54
CA ASP A 55 4.61 -0.63 -3.85
C ASP A 55 5.08 0.44 -4.84
N LEU A 56 5.17 1.70 -4.41
CA LEU A 56 5.72 2.80 -5.23
C LEU A 56 7.19 2.55 -5.61
N ARG A 57 8.01 2.03 -4.68
CA ARG A 57 9.41 1.67 -4.95
C ARG A 57 9.52 0.54 -5.96
N THR A 58 8.68 -0.49 -5.81
CA THR A 58 8.62 -1.63 -6.74
C THR A 58 8.21 -1.17 -8.13
N MET A 59 7.18 -0.33 -8.23
CA MET A 59 6.75 0.27 -9.51
C MET A 59 7.84 1.16 -10.12
N LYS A 60 8.56 1.95 -9.31
CA LYS A 60 9.68 2.76 -9.78
C LYS A 60 10.79 1.89 -10.37
N ALA A 61 11.16 0.80 -9.71
CA ALA A 61 12.16 -0.14 -10.23
C ALA A 61 11.69 -0.79 -11.54
N ALA A 62 10.44 -1.24 -11.60
CA ALA A 62 9.84 -1.80 -12.80
C ALA A 62 9.80 -0.79 -13.96
N ALA A 63 9.52 0.49 -13.69
CA ALA A 63 9.54 1.54 -14.69
C ALA A 63 10.94 1.78 -15.28
N LEU A 64 12.00 1.71 -14.45
CA LEU A 64 13.38 1.76 -14.93
C LEU A 64 13.73 0.53 -15.79
N MET A 65 13.26 -0.67 -15.41
CA MET A 65 13.44 -1.87 -16.24
C MET A 65 12.72 -1.76 -17.58
N PHE A 66 11.50 -1.22 -17.58
CA PHE A 66 10.73 -0.98 -18.80
C PHE A 66 11.39 0.05 -19.74
N ASP A 67 12.05 1.05 -19.18
CA ASP A 67 12.86 2.01 -19.95
C ASP A 67 14.11 1.34 -20.53
N ALA A 68 14.80 0.51 -19.73
CA ALA A 68 16.01 -0.20 -20.14
C ALA A 68 15.76 -1.29 -21.21
N ASP A 69 14.60 -1.95 -21.20
CA ASP A 69 14.23 -2.98 -22.19
C ASP A 69 14.06 -2.39 -23.60
N ASN A 70 13.70 -1.10 -23.70
CA ASN A 70 13.47 -0.41 -24.99
C ASN A 70 13.95 1.07 -24.97
N PRO A 71 15.26 1.31 -25.06
CA PRO A 71 15.84 2.65 -24.87
C PRO A 71 15.63 3.61 -26.05
N LYS A 72 15.22 3.12 -27.23
CA LYS A 72 15.03 3.92 -28.46
C LYS A 72 13.58 3.98 -28.93
N ARG A 73 12.63 3.60 -28.09
CA ARG A 73 11.22 3.68 -28.50
C ARG A 73 10.76 5.13 -28.57
N ASP A 74 9.82 5.37 -29.46
CA ASP A 74 9.08 6.61 -29.45
C ASP A 74 8.13 6.62 -28.22
N LEU A 75 8.35 7.56 -27.31
CA LEU A 75 7.53 7.75 -26.11
C LEU A 75 6.37 8.70 -26.36
N THR A 76 6.31 9.37 -27.53
CA THR A 76 5.24 10.30 -27.84
C THR A 76 3.83 9.70 -27.77
N PRO A 77 3.57 8.41 -28.12
CA PRO A 77 2.24 7.84 -27.99
C PRO A 77 1.81 7.57 -26.54
N LEU A 78 2.76 7.57 -25.59
CA LEU A 78 2.51 7.29 -24.18
C LEU A 78 2.31 8.55 -23.34
N ILE A 79 2.43 9.73 -23.94
CA ILE A 79 2.26 11.01 -23.25
C ILE A 79 0.82 11.12 -22.74
N GLY A 80 0.68 11.33 -21.42
CA GLY A 80 -0.64 11.50 -20.79
C GLY A 80 -1.51 10.24 -20.75
N VAL A 81 -0.96 9.08 -21.13
CA VAL A 81 -1.66 7.79 -21.09
C VAL A 81 -1.16 6.98 -19.90
N ASN A 82 -2.07 6.30 -19.19
CA ASN A 82 -1.66 5.39 -18.13
C ASN A 82 -0.91 4.19 -18.73
N SER A 83 0.41 4.17 -18.52
CA SER A 83 1.30 3.14 -19.08
C SER A 83 1.60 2.02 -18.09
N ILE A 84 0.85 1.93 -16.98
CA ILE A 84 1.17 1.02 -15.87
C ILE A 84 1.14 -0.46 -16.27
N LYS A 85 0.30 -0.83 -17.23
CA LYS A 85 0.18 -2.21 -17.72
C LYS A 85 1.49 -2.74 -18.30
N HIS A 86 2.33 -1.87 -18.85
CA HIS A 86 3.65 -2.26 -19.34
C HIS A 86 4.60 -2.71 -18.23
N LEU A 87 4.33 -2.34 -16.97
CA LEU A 87 5.12 -2.74 -15.82
C LEU A 87 4.78 -4.14 -15.31
N GLU A 88 3.64 -4.70 -15.70
CA GLU A 88 3.16 -6.00 -15.21
C GLU A 88 4.18 -7.13 -15.48
N LYS A 89 4.88 -7.08 -16.63
CA LYS A 89 5.97 -8.03 -16.97
C LYS A 89 7.14 -8.00 -15.98
N PHE A 90 7.35 -6.86 -15.32
CA PHE A 90 8.51 -6.61 -14.45
C PHE A 90 8.15 -6.62 -12.96
N MET A 91 6.92 -7.00 -12.61
CA MET A 91 6.44 -7.03 -11.23
C MET A 91 5.87 -8.39 -10.88
N ASP A 92 6.17 -8.87 -9.68
CA ASP A 92 5.64 -10.13 -9.16
C ASP A 92 4.18 -10.03 -8.71
N ARG A 93 3.65 -8.80 -8.56
CA ARG A 93 2.26 -8.53 -8.22
C ARG A 93 1.50 -8.02 -9.44
N PRO A 94 0.19 -8.32 -9.55
CA PRO A 94 -0.64 -7.69 -10.56
C PRO A 94 -0.70 -6.19 -10.33
N VAL A 95 -0.76 -5.47 -11.44
CA VAL A 95 -0.98 -4.03 -11.45
C VAL A 95 -2.44 -3.74 -11.16
N ASP A 96 -2.74 -2.79 -10.27
CA ASP A 96 -4.09 -2.27 -10.11
C ASP A 96 -4.29 -1.07 -11.04
N GLU A 97 -4.81 -1.28 -12.26
CA GLU A 97 -5.02 -0.21 -13.24
C GLU A 97 -5.97 0.91 -12.76
N THR A 98 -6.74 0.66 -11.69
CA THR A 98 -7.68 1.65 -11.13
C THR A 98 -7.02 2.59 -10.14
N ARG A 99 -5.89 2.18 -9.55
CA ARG A 99 -5.19 2.96 -8.51
C ARG A 99 -3.76 3.29 -8.88
N ASP A 100 -3.08 2.40 -9.61
CA ASP A 100 -1.68 2.49 -9.98
C ASP A 100 -1.55 3.10 -11.37
N TYR A 101 -0.64 4.05 -11.48
CA TYR A 101 -0.45 4.77 -12.73
C TYR A 101 1.04 5.02 -12.98
N LEU A 102 1.39 4.90 -14.25
CA LEU A 102 2.66 5.36 -14.80
C LEU A 102 2.36 6.45 -15.81
N PHE A 103 2.83 7.67 -15.53
CA PHE A 103 2.78 8.78 -16.48
C PHE A 103 4.15 9.20 -16.96
N ILE A 104 4.20 9.51 -18.24
CA ILE A 104 5.37 9.98 -18.96
C ILE A 104 5.00 11.34 -19.54
N TYR A 105 5.72 12.39 -19.17
CA TYR A 105 5.49 13.73 -19.68
C TYR A 105 6.76 14.31 -20.31
N PRO A 106 6.63 15.00 -21.44
CA PRO A 106 7.76 15.75 -22.00
C PRO A 106 8.06 16.95 -21.10
N GLU A 107 9.34 17.16 -20.81
CA GLU A 107 9.82 18.43 -20.30
C GLU A 107 9.84 19.43 -21.46
N MET A 108 8.87 20.35 -21.45
CA MET A 108 8.81 21.41 -22.44
C MET A 108 9.86 22.46 -22.08
N PRO A 109 10.80 22.79 -22.99
CA PRO A 109 11.68 23.94 -22.79
C PRO A 109 10.83 25.20 -22.60
N SER A 110 11.12 25.98 -21.57
CA SER A 110 10.47 27.27 -21.33
C SER A 110 10.93 28.29 -22.38
N GLY A 111 10.33 28.23 -23.56
CA GLY A 111 10.65 29.11 -24.68
C GLY A 111 10.36 28.42 -25.99
N GLY A 112 9.22 28.77 -26.61
CA GLY A 112 8.81 28.22 -27.90
C GLY A 112 9.94 28.36 -28.93
N GLY A 113 10.59 27.24 -29.21
CA GLY A 113 11.75 27.15 -30.10
C GLY A 113 11.97 25.69 -30.46
N THR A 114 12.22 25.44 -31.74
CA THR A 114 12.54 24.15 -32.40
C THR A 114 13.05 23.07 -31.45
N PHE A 115 12.27 21.99 -31.30
CA PHE A 115 12.50 20.84 -30.42
C PHE A 115 13.88 20.18 -30.63
N PRO A 116 14.89 20.40 -29.76
CA PRO A 116 16.08 19.58 -29.73
C PRO A 116 15.91 18.59 -28.57
N GLU A 117 15.63 17.33 -28.88
CA GLU A 117 15.61 16.21 -27.92
C GLU A 117 14.57 16.35 -26.77
N ILE A 118 13.38 15.76 -26.97
CA ILE A 118 12.32 15.73 -25.95
C ILE A 118 12.80 14.87 -24.77
N THR A 119 13.18 15.51 -23.67
CA THR A 119 13.49 14.81 -22.41
C THR A 119 12.17 14.44 -21.72
N PHE A 120 12.00 13.17 -21.36
CA PHE A 120 10.79 12.69 -20.71
C PHE A 120 11.00 12.47 -19.22
N LYS A 121 10.12 13.06 -18.40
CA LYS A 121 10.01 12.80 -16.96
C LYS A 121 8.99 11.70 -16.71
N TRP A 122 9.35 10.80 -15.81
CA TRP A 122 8.55 9.61 -15.53
C TRP A 122 8.09 9.62 -14.07
N TYR A 123 6.81 9.37 -13.87
CA TYR A 123 6.18 9.38 -12.56
C TYR A 123 5.37 8.11 -12.36
N VAL A 124 5.60 7.46 -11.22
CA VAL A 124 4.72 6.41 -10.71
C VAL A 124 3.91 6.97 -9.57
N PHE A 125 2.62 6.67 -9.53
CA PHE A 125 1.79 7.11 -8.42
C PHE A 125 0.63 6.15 -8.18
N ARG A 126 0.07 6.27 -6.98
CA ARG A 126 -1.05 5.50 -6.49
C ARG A 126 -2.14 6.43 -5.97
N MET A 127 -3.37 6.19 -6.39
CA MET A 127 -4.55 6.81 -5.82
C MET A 127 -4.85 6.22 -4.44
N LEU A 128 -4.90 7.08 -3.43
CA LEU A 128 -5.26 6.74 -2.06
C LEU A 128 -6.77 6.58 -1.88
N TYR A 129 -7.51 6.56 -2.97
CA TYR A 129 -8.94 6.27 -3.00
C TYR A 129 -9.24 5.26 -4.12
N THR A 130 -10.30 4.50 -3.94
CA THR A 130 -10.92 3.71 -5.00
C THR A 130 -12.33 4.22 -5.23
N MET A 131 -12.75 4.24 -6.49
CA MET A 131 -14.14 4.42 -6.86
C MET A 131 -14.64 3.13 -7.50
N PRO A 132 -15.01 2.10 -6.70
CA PRO A 132 -15.61 0.91 -7.26
C PRO A 132 -16.92 1.28 -7.96
N SER A 133 -17.14 0.74 -9.17
CA SER A 133 -18.35 0.99 -9.96
C SER A 133 -19.59 0.53 -9.18
N GLY A 134 -20.28 1.47 -8.52
CA GLY A 134 -21.46 1.20 -7.70
C GLY A 134 -21.20 0.97 -6.20
N GLY A 135 -19.97 1.17 -5.70
CA GLY A 135 -19.63 1.03 -4.29
C GLY A 135 -19.34 2.36 -3.58
N ILE A 136 -19.18 2.31 -2.26
CA ILE A 136 -18.76 3.45 -1.44
C ILE A 136 -17.28 3.72 -1.74
N PRO A 137 -16.87 4.98 -1.98
CA PRO A 137 -15.46 5.30 -2.21
C PRO A 137 -14.63 4.91 -0.98
N GLN A 138 -13.68 3.99 -1.16
CA GLN A 138 -12.79 3.58 -0.09
C GLN A 138 -11.53 4.43 -0.16
N THR A 139 -11.38 5.34 0.81
CA THR A 139 -10.21 6.20 0.95
C THR A 139 -9.26 5.62 2.01
N ALA A 140 -7.97 5.88 1.84
CA ALA A 140 -7.00 5.63 2.90
C ALA A 140 -7.43 6.39 4.16
N THR A 141 -7.19 5.79 5.33
CA THR A 141 -7.47 6.44 6.61
C THR A 141 -6.66 7.73 6.74
N GLU A 142 -7.16 8.68 7.51
CA GLU A 142 -6.43 9.92 7.79
C GLU A 142 -5.09 9.64 8.47
N GLY A 143 -5.03 8.61 9.33
CA GLY A 143 -3.79 8.17 9.98
C GLY A 143 -2.76 7.64 9.00
N CYS A 144 -3.18 6.86 7.99
CA CYS A 144 -2.28 6.41 6.93
C CYS A 144 -1.73 7.61 6.12
N ARG A 145 -2.56 8.59 5.77
CA ARG A 145 -2.11 9.79 5.04
C ARG A 145 -1.12 10.62 5.85
N LYS A 146 -1.36 10.83 7.14
CA LYS A 146 -0.39 11.52 8.02
C LYS A 146 0.93 10.77 8.10
N LYS A 147 0.90 9.44 8.16
CA LYS A 147 2.13 8.63 8.15
C LYS A 147 2.89 8.73 6.84
N LEU A 148 2.19 8.81 5.70
CA LEU A 148 2.82 9.05 4.41
C LEU A 148 3.45 10.44 4.32
N GLU A 149 2.81 11.47 4.89
CA GLU A 149 3.36 12.83 5.00
C GLU A 149 4.64 12.85 5.85
N ASP A 150 4.63 12.20 7.02
CA ASP A 150 5.83 12.04 7.86
C ASP A 150 6.99 11.36 7.10
N MET A 151 6.67 10.41 6.21
CA MET A 151 7.65 9.67 5.40
C MET A 151 8.05 10.41 4.11
N ALA A 152 7.31 11.45 3.72
CA ALA A 152 7.38 12.02 2.38
C ALA A 152 8.76 12.57 2.04
N GLU A 153 9.37 13.32 2.96
CA GLU A 153 10.69 13.90 2.76
C GLU A 153 11.77 12.82 2.68
N SER A 154 11.74 11.83 3.58
CA SER A 154 12.75 10.76 3.63
C SER A 154 12.69 9.78 2.46
N THR A 155 11.52 9.64 1.83
CA THR A 155 11.27 8.67 0.76
C THR A 155 11.02 9.33 -0.60
N ALA A 156 11.18 10.65 -0.69
CA ALA A 156 10.92 11.48 -1.87
C ALA A 156 9.51 11.26 -2.45
N LEU A 157 8.50 11.14 -1.57
CA LEU A 157 7.10 11.04 -1.99
C LEU A 157 6.62 12.39 -2.48
N LEU A 158 6.00 12.35 -3.64
CA LEU A 158 5.40 13.50 -4.28
C LEU A 158 3.89 13.49 -4.04
N GLY A 159 3.38 14.66 -3.68
CA GLY A 159 1.98 14.94 -3.52
C GLY A 159 1.41 15.62 -4.74
N PHE A 160 0.24 15.16 -5.16
CA PHE A 160 -0.51 15.81 -6.23
C PHE A 160 -1.86 16.22 -5.65
N GLY A 161 -2.12 17.52 -5.70
CA GLY A 161 -3.39 18.07 -5.22
C GLY A 161 -4.56 17.60 -6.07
N THR A 162 -5.73 18.19 -5.83
CA THR A 162 -6.97 17.87 -6.57
C THR A 162 -6.95 18.20 -8.06
N ALA A 163 -5.93 18.92 -8.55
CA ALA A 163 -5.84 19.39 -9.93
C ALA A 163 -5.49 18.31 -10.98
N GLY A 164 -5.24 17.07 -10.56
CA GLY A 164 -4.91 15.98 -11.48
C GLY A 164 -3.54 16.14 -12.14
N PHE A 165 -3.18 15.16 -12.97
CA PHE A 165 -1.87 15.06 -13.61
C PHE A 165 -1.83 15.79 -14.96
N GLY A 166 -0.86 16.67 -15.15
CA GLY A 166 -0.65 17.36 -16.43
C GLY A 166 0.69 18.10 -16.58
N PRO A 167 1.04 18.53 -17.81
CA PRO A 167 2.25 19.31 -18.06
C PRO A 167 2.26 20.60 -17.22
N GLY A 168 3.38 20.88 -16.55
CA GLY A 168 3.53 22.03 -15.63
C GLY A 168 3.33 21.70 -14.14
N MET A 169 3.25 20.42 -13.77
CA MET A 169 3.22 20.01 -12.36
C MET A 169 4.48 20.45 -11.62
N THR A 170 4.27 21.19 -10.52
CA THR A 170 5.31 21.46 -9.53
C THR A 170 5.45 20.26 -8.60
N GLU A 171 6.64 19.67 -8.59
CA GLU A 171 6.97 18.61 -7.64
C GLU A 171 7.02 19.20 -6.25
N ARG A 172 6.10 18.73 -5.41
CA ARG A 172 6.07 19.06 -4.00
C ARG A 172 6.00 17.80 -3.17
N PRO A 173 6.52 17.82 -1.94
CA PRO A 173 6.34 16.74 -0.99
C PRO A 173 4.85 16.40 -0.80
N PHE A 174 4.57 15.13 -0.57
CA PHE A 174 3.24 14.65 -0.24
C PHE A 174 2.73 15.26 1.08
N VAL A 175 1.49 15.77 1.07
CA VAL A 175 0.80 16.22 2.28
C VAL A 175 -0.46 15.40 2.52
N ALA A 176 -0.93 15.25 3.76
CA ALA A 176 -2.07 14.39 4.07
C ALA A 176 -3.42 14.82 3.45
N ALA A 177 -3.50 16.04 2.89
CA ALA A 177 -4.62 16.51 2.10
C ALA A 177 -4.64 15.89 0.68
N ASP A 178 -3.51 15.38 0.21
CA ASP A 178 -3.40 14.78 -1.12
C ASP A 178 -4.04 13.40 -1.15
N MET A 179 -4.83 13.18 -2.19
CA MET A 179 -5.48 11.89 -2.45
C MET A 179 -4.65 11.01 -3.38
N ILE A 180 -3.46 11.49 -3.77
CA ILE A 180 -2.58 10.82 -4.71
C ILE A 180 -1.14 10.99 -4.24
N VAL A 181 -0.44 9.87 -4.15
CA VAL A 181 0.96 9.80 -3.72
C VAL A 181 1.79 9.18 -4.84
N GLY A 182 2.95 9.74 -5.13
CA GLY A 182 3.82 9.23 -6.17
C GLY A 182 5.31 9.39 -5.90
N MET A 183 6.10 8.96 -6.86
CA MET A 183 7.55 9.11 -6.88
C MET A 183 8.01 9.45 -8.29
N ARG A 184 9.02 10.32 -8.38
CA ARG A 184 9.77 10.53 -9.62
C ARG A 184 10.66 9.32 -9.89
N VAL A 185 10.60 8.82 -11.13
CA VAL A 185 11.46 7.74 -11.61
C VAL A 185 12.77 8.31 -12.17
N LYS A 186 12.67 9.22 -13.14
CA LYS A 186 13.75 10.03 -13.73
C LYS A 186 13.18 11.40 -14.12
#